data_AF-A0A6L9LHX0-F1
#
_entry.id   AF-A0A6L9LHX0-F1
#
_cell.length_a   1.000
_cell.length_b   1.000
_cell.length_c   1.000
_cell.angle_alpha   90.00
_cell.angle_beta   90.00
_cell.angle_gamma   90.00
#
_symmetry.space_group_name_H-M   'P 1'
#
loop_
_entity.id
_entity.type
_entity.pdbx_description
1 polymer ?
#
loop_
_entity_poly.entity_id
_entity_poly.type
_entity_poly.pdbx_seq_one_letter_code
_entity_poly.pdbx_strand_id
1 'polypeptide(L)'
;MNASTTQSILEQLAQGSLSVAEAESYVQVNEKSSLHRLKAGFSWLLLLVFFSVGIFLVYHAWQVTMSQASENANIRETNGTVAQMVRKTTGRRLWAPVVTYQVDGKSYSFESEVASSPPAYTVGEQVVVTYDPGQPQKAAIKSFWINWLPLLFFGGLGGALVVVSLLGISALSRKRTYLEPELVRQTLVLVSTGSMSVQEGMARLQVDKPATSETKSGGWGWRIVIGGLLITVIYFSVQQIGRSWWLLVHGVTTSGNVVDMVRKIKGNTSAPIVRYSVDGKTYELAGNTYSSPAAYSIGDQVAVIYDPESPESGAIQSFSEQWAGPLLSIGLSVCFLLLFLYSQIKAKRSARIG
;
A
#
# COMPACT_ATOMS: atom_id res chain seq x y z
N MET A 1 25.28 26.09 10.69
CA MET A 1 25.82 27.43 10.37
C MET A 1 26.56 27.35 9.05
N ASN A 2 26.57 28.43 8.26
CA ASN A 2 27.44 28.52 7.08
C ASN A 2 28.89 28.79 7.53
N ALA A 3 29.88 28.28 6.80
CA ALA A 3 31.30 28.39 7.15
C ALA A 3 31.76 29.84 7.34
N SER A 4 31.22 30.78 6.55
CA SER A 4 31.53 32.22 6.65
C SER A 4 31.07 32.85 7.97
N THR A 5 29.90 32.45 8.48
CA THR A 5 29.38 32.94 9.77
C THR A 5 30.21 32.43 10.94
N THR A 6 30.61 31.15 10.91
CA THR A 6 31.46 30.55 11.95
C THR A 6 32.83 31.21 11.99
N GLN A 7 33.41 31.52 10.83
CA GLN A 7 34.70 32.19 10.72
C GLN A 7 34.66 33.59 11.35
N SER A 8 33.68 34.41 10.98
CA SER A 8 33.54 35.77 11.51
C SER A 8 33.39 35.80 13.04
N ILE A 9 32.70 34.81 13.63
CA ILE A 9 32.54 34.71 15.08
C ILE A 9 33.89 34.40 15.74
N LEU A 10 34.66 33.45 15.19
CA LEU A 10 35.97 33.09 15.73
C LEU A 10 37.00 34.21 15.57
N GLU A 11 36.96 34.97 14.47
CA GLU A 11 37.83 36.14 14.27
C GLU A 11 37.53 37.24 15.28
N GLN A 12 36.26 37.56 15.50
CA GLN A 12 35.84 38.56 16.50
C GLN A 12 36.20 38.13 17.93
N LEU A 13 36.12 36.82 18.21
CA LEU A 13 36.51 36.23 19.48
C LEU A 13 38.02 36.32 19.71
N ALA A 14 38.83 36.01 18.69
CA ALA A 14 40.29 36.08 18.75
C ALA A 14 40.80 37.53 18.92
N GLN A 15 40.05 38.50 18.39
CA GLN A 15 40.34 39.94 18.55
C GLN A 15 39.86 40.51 19.91
N GLY A 16 39.20 39.69 20.74
CA GLY A 16 38.64 40.12 22.02
C GLY A 16 37.41 41.04 21.91
N SER A 17 36.90 41.24 20.69
CA SER A 17 35.72 42.08 20.40
C SER A 17 34.39 41.40 20.72
N LEU A 18 34.42 40.08 20.97
CA LEU A 18 33.27 39.25 21.29
C LEU A 18 33.62 38.33 22.46
N SER A 19 32.79 38.30 23.50
CA SER A 19 33.01 37.40 24.64
C SER A 19 32.64 35.95 24.32
N VAL A 20 33.20 34.99 25.06
CA VAL A 20 32.84 33.56 24.92
C VAL A 20 31.35 33.32 25.16
N ALA A 21 30.75 33.99 26.14
CA ALA A 21 29.33 33.87 26.44
C ALA A 21 28.44 34.42 25.31
N GLU A 22 28.83 35.54 24.69
CA GLU A 22 28.13 36.08 23.51
C GLU A 22 28.31 35.17 22.30
N ALA A 23 29.51 34.66 22.04
CA ALA A 23 29.77 33.72 20.97
C ALA A 23 29.01 32.39 21.13
N GLU A 24 28.88 31.86 22.35
CA GLU A 24 28.03 30.70 22.64
C GLU A 24 26.56 30.97 22.30
N SER A 25 26.07 32.19 22.53
CA SER A 25 24.72 32.60 22.16
C SER A 25 24.50 32.68 20.63
N TYR A 26 25.53 33.06 19.87
CA TYR A 26 25.48 33.07 18.40
C TYR A 26 25.65 31.67 17.79
N VAL A 27 26.41 30.80 18.46
CA VAL A 27 26.58 29.40 18.05
C VAL A 27 25.40 28.53 18.52
N GLN A 28 24.45 29.11 19.28
CA GLN A 28 23.26 28.51 19.88
C GLN A 28 23.08 27.03 19.57
N VAL A 29 23.77 26.22 20.38
CA VAL A 29 23.60 24.78 20.41
C VAL A 29 22.18 24.54 20.89
N ASN A 30 21.30 24.19 19.97
CA ASN A 30 19.86 24.07 20.20
C ASN A 30 19.59 23.07 21.33
N GLU A 31 19.38 23.59 22.54
CA GLU A 31 19.19 22.86 23.80
C GLU A 31 17.93 21.96 23.77
N LYS A 32 17.02 22.17 22.80
CA LYS A 32 15.84 21.32 22.54
C LYS A 32 16.17 19.98 21.83
N SER A 33 17.37 19.46 22.02
CA SER A 33 17.89 18.27 21.33
C SER A 33 17.07 17.00 21.61
N SER A 34 16.57 16.80 22.83
CA SER A 34 15.79 15.61 23.22
C SER A 34 14.38 15.60 22.62
N LEU A 35 13.67 16.74 22.66
CA LEU A 35 12.33 16.90 22.10
C LEU A 35 12.31 16.85 20.57
N HIS A 36 13.30 17.45 19.89
CA HIS A 36 13.43 17.34 18.43
C HIS A 36 13.79 15.93 17.98
N ARG A 37 14.60 15.19 18.75
CA ARG A 37 14.94 13.78 18.46
C ARG A 37 13.74 12.84 18.60
N LEU A 38 12.92 13.00 19.63
CA LEU A 38 11.66 12.24 19.78
C LEU A 38 10.67 12.55 18.66
N LYS A 39 10.53 13.83 18.29
CA LYS A 39 9.68 14.25 17.16
C LYS A 39 10.19 13.75 15.81
N ALA A 40 11.51 13.69 15.61
CA ALA A 40 12.11 13.15 14.39
C ALA A 40 11.88 11.64 14.25
N GLY A 41 12.01 10.88 15.35
CA GLY A 41 11.69 9.44 15.37
C GLY A 41 10.21 9.17 15.12
N PHE A 42 9.31 9.94 15.73
CA PHE A 42 7.87 9.87 15.48
C PHE A 42 7.52 10.24 14.04
N SER A 43 8.19 11.23 13.46
CA SER A 43 7.98 11.64 12.07
C SER A 43 8.42 10.55 11.09
N TRP A 44 9.58 9.94 11.30
CA TRP A 44 10.05 8.80 10.51
C TRP A 44 9.07 7.62 10.57
N LEU A 45 8.52 7.36 11.75
CA LEU A 45 7.55 6.30 11.97
C LEU A 45 6.25 6.53 11.21
N LEU A 46 5.69 7.74 11.30
CA LEU A 46 4.47 8.11 10.61
C LEU A 46 4.64 7.96 9.09
N LEU A 47 5.79 8.36 8.55
CA LEU A 47 6.11 8.22 7.13
C LEU A 47 6.24 6.77 6.70
N LEU A 48 6.79 5.88 7.53
CA LEU A 48 6.84 4.45 7.21
C LEU A 48 5.44 3.82 7.19
N VAL A 49 4.56 4.19 8.14
CA VAL A 49 3.15 3.73 8.13
C VAL A 49 2.42 4.21 6.88
N PHE A 50 2.57 5.50 6.53
CA PHE A 50 1.96 6.06 5.32
C PHE A 50 2.51 5.41 4.05
N PHE A 51 3.80 5.09 4.01
CA PHE A 51 4.40 4.36 2.90
C PHE A 51 3.82 2.95 2.76
N SER A 52 3.70 2.20 3.86
CA SER A 52 3.10 0.86 3.87
C SER A 52 1.62 0.87 3.45
N VAL A 53 0.82 1.78 4.02
CA VAL A 53 -0.59 1.95 3.62
C VAL A 53 -0.69 2.39 2.17
N GLY A 54 0.19 3.28 1.71
CA GLY A 54 0.21 3.76 0.34
C GLY A 54 0.48 2.64 -0.67
N ILE A 55 1.50 1.80 -0.44
CA ILE A 55 1.79 0.63 -1.28
C ILE A 55 0.60 -0.34 -1.30
N PHE A 56 -0.05 -0.56 -0.15
CA PHE A 56 -1.23 -1.43 -0.04
C PHE A 56 -2.38 -0.95 -0.94
N LEU A 57 -2.70 0.35 -0.91
CA LEU A 57 -3.79 0.89 -1.73
C LEU A 57 -3.46 0.82 -3.23
N VAL A 58 -2.20 1.08 -3.61
CA VAL A 58 -1.75 0.92 -5.00
C VAL A 58 -1.85 -0.55 -5.46
N TYR A 59 -1.47 -1.50 -4.60
CA TYR A 59 -1.59 -2.92 -4.90
C TYR A 59 -3.06 -3.36 -5.07
N HIS A 60 -3.97 -2.85 -4.22
CA HIS A 60 -5.40 -3.09 -4.39
C HIS A 60 -5.94 -2.51 -5.68
N ALA A 61 -5.56 -1.28 -6.03
CA ALA A 61 -5.93 -0.66 -7.30
C ALA A 61 -5.46 -1.52 -8.49
N TRP A 62 -4.23 -2.05 -8.41
CA TRP A 62 -3.67 -2.95 -9.41
C TRP A 62 -4.48 -4.25 -9.54
N GLN A 63 -4.83 -4.90 -8.43
CA GLN A 63 -5.62 -6.14 -8.47
C GLN A 63 -6.98 -5.92 -9.14
N VAL A 64 -7.71 -4.88 -8.73
CA VAL A 64 -9.04 -4.56 -9.28
C VAL A 64 -8.96 -4.23 -10.77
N THR A 65 -7.94 -3.48 -11.18
CA THR A 65 -7.76 -3.14 -12.60
C THR A 65 -7.41 -4.37 -13.43
N MET A 66 -6.59 -5.28 -12.87
CA MET A 66 -6.16 -6.49 -13.57
C MET A 66 -7.30 -7.52 -13.70
N SER A 67 -8.14 -7.69 -12.66
CA SER A 67 -9.32 -8.56 -12.75
C SER A 67 -10.30 -8.04 -13.80
N GLN A 68 -10.51 -6.71 -13.85
CA GLN A 68 -11.36 -6.10 -14.87
C GLN A 68 -10.78 -6.28 -16.28
N ALA A 69 -9.46 -6.21 -16.45
CA ALA A 69 -8.81 -6.39 -17.74
C ALA A 69 -8.97 -7.81 -18.31
N SER A 70 -8.94 -8.85 -17.46
CA SER A 70 -9.23 -10.22 -17.88
C SER A 70 -10.68 -10.45 -18.26
N GLU A 71 -11.63 -9.81 -17.57
CA GLU A 71 -13.07 -9.90 -17.88
C GLU A 71 -13.43 -9.12 -19.15
N ASN A 72 -12.75 -7.99 -19.41
CA ASN A 72 -13.11 -7.07 -20.49
C ASN A 72 -12.51 -7.44 -21.86
N ALA A 73 -11.73 -8.51 -21.98
CA ALA A 73 -11.00 -8.85 -23.21
C ALA A 73 -11.92 -9.04 -24.44
N ASN A 74 -13.18 -9.43 -24.22
CA ASN A 74 -14.17 -9.66 -25.27
C ASN A 74 -15.27 -8.60 -25.35
N ILE A 75 -15.29 -7.59 -24.45
CA ILE A 75 -16.36 -6.61 -24.41
C ILE A 75 -16.33 -5.70 -25.66
N ARG A 76 -17.51 -5.46 -26.24
CA ARG A 76 -17.72 -4.54 -27.37
C ARG A 76 -18.62 -3.40 -26.98
N GLU A 77 -18.52 -2.30 -27.72
CA GLU A 77 -19.29 -1.08 -27.49
C GLU A 77 -20.30 -0.87 -28.61
N THR A 78 -21.51 -0.44 -28.26
CA THR A 78 -22.55 -0.01 -29.19
C THR A 78 -23.35 1.14 -28.59
N ASN A 79 -24.16 1.81 -29.40
CA ASN A 79 -25.06 2.86 -28.92
C ASN A 79 -26.40 2.23 -28.49
N GLY A 80 -26.90 2.68 -27.35
CA GLY A 80 -28.22 2.33 -26.83
C GLY A 80 -29.02 3.56 -26.46
N THR A 81 -30.32 3.42 -26.35
CA THR A 81 -31.24 4.49 -25.97
C THR A 81 -31.96 4.12 -24.67
N VAL A 82 -32.10 5.06 -23.75
CA VAL A 82 -32.85 4.87 -22.51
C VAL A 82 -34.35 4.79 -22.85
N ALA A 83 -34.93 3.61 -22.76
CA ALA A 83 -36.33 3.37 -23.11
C ALA A 83 -37.29 3.76 -21.98
N GLN A 84 -36.89 3.56 -20.72
CA GLN A 84 -37.71 3.87 -19.55
C GLN A 84 -36.86 4.00 -18.29
N MET A 85 -37.43 4.62 -17.25
CA MET A 85 -36.83 4.69 -15.91
C MET A 85 -37.67 3.84 -14.95
N VAL A 86 -37.05 2.83 -14.35
CA VAL A 86 -37.70 1.93 -13.38
C VAL A 86 -37.31 2.35 -11.96
N ARG A 87 -38.29 2.39 -11.08
CA ARG A 87 -38.07 2.72 -9.66
C ARG A 87 -37.62 1.48 -8.90
N LYS A 88 -36.49 1.55 -8.19
CA LYS A 88 -36.07 0.49 -7.26
C LYS A 88 -36.76 0.67 -5.90
N THR A 89 -37.24 -0.43 -5.30
CA THR A 89 -38.12 -0.42 -4.11
C THR A 89 -37.37 -0.31 -2.78
N THR A 90 -36.04 -0.24 -2.78
CA THR A 90 -35.21 -0.18 -1.58
C THR A 90 -35.14 1.22 -0.97
N GLY A 91 -36.15 1.58 -0.16
CA GLY A 91 -36.14 2.66 0.87
C GLY A 91 -36.03 4.12 0.40
N ARG A 92 -35.17 4.44 -0.58
CA ARG A 92 -35.07 5.74 -1.27
C ARG A 92 -35.69 5.65 -2.66
N ARG A 93 -36.22 6.78 -3.18
CA ARG A 93 -36.77 6.88 -4.54
C ARG A 93 -35.63 6.86 -5.58
N LEU A 94 -34.99 5.71 -5.76
CA LEU A 94 -33.93 5.52 -6.74
C LEU A 94 -34.54 5.11 -8.09
N TRP A 95 -33.97 5.65 -9.18
CA TRP A 95 -34.39 5.36 -10.54
C TRP A 95 -33.25 4.73 -11.33
N ALA A 96 -33.50 3.58 -11.94
CA ALA A 96 -32.59 2.86 -12.81
C ALA A 96 -33.08 2.99 -14.28
N PRO A 97 -32.20 3.36 -15.22
CA PRO A 97 -32.55 3.34 -16.64
C PRO A 97 -32.66 1.90 -17.15
N VAL A 98 -33.66 1.65 -17.98
CA VAL A 98 -33.72 0.47 -18.86
C VAL A 98 -33.29 0.93 -20.26
N VAL A 99 -32.24 0.32 -20.78
CA VAL A 99 -31.61 0.72 -22.04
C VAL A 99 -31.89 -0.33 -23.10
N THR A 100 -32.28 0.12 -24.28
CA THR A 100 -32.44 -0.72 -25.48
C THR A 100 -31.32 -0.44 -26.48
N TYR A 101 -30.74 -1.47 -27.06
CA TYR A 101 -29.64 -1.38 -28.03
C TYR A 101 -29.75 -2.49 -29.08
N GLN A 102 -29.02 -2.35 -30.18
CA GLN A 102 -29.03 -3.33 -31.26
C GLN A 102 -27.63 -3.90 -31.53
N VAL A 103 -27.59 -5.21 -31.78
CA VAL A 103 -26.39 -5.97 -32.18
C VAL A 103 -26.82 -6.95 -33.26
N ASP A 104 -26.12 -6.96 -34.40
CA ASP A 104 -26.37 -7.87 -35.53
C ASP A 104 -27.85 -7.94 -35.97
N GLY A 105 -28.54 -6.79 -35.96
CA GLY A 105 -29.95 -6.67 -36.34
C GLY A 105 -30.96 -7.17 -35.29
N LYS A 106 -30.50 -7.64 -34.13
CA LYS A 106 -31.35 -8.02 -32.99
C LYS A 106 -31.38 -6.92 -31.94
N SER A 107 -32.56 -6.65 -31.40
CA SER A 107 -32.74 -5.68 -30.30
C SER A 107 -32.66 -6.37 -28.95
N TYR A 108 -31.92 -5.77 -28.04
CA TYR A 108 -31.73 -6.23 -26.66
C TYR A 108 -32.08 -5.11 -25.69
N SER A 109 -32.48 -5.47 -24.48
CA SER A 109 -32.75 -4.51 -23.41
C SER A 109 -32.23 -5.01 -22.07
N PHE A 110 -31.65 -4.12 -21.27
CA PHE A 110 -31.25 -4.43 -19.90
C PHE A 110 -31.64 -3.30 -18.94
N GLU A 111 -31.92 -3.66 -17.69
CA GLU A 111 -32.09 -2.71 -16.60
C GLU A 111 -30.72 -2.45 -15.95
N SER A 112 -30.35 -1.18 -15.79
CA SER A 112 -29.10 -0.85 -15.11
C SER A 112 -29.17 -1.26 -13.63
N GLU A 113 -28.11 -1.92 -13.15
CA GLU A 113 -27.95 -2.24 -11.73
C GLU A 113 -27.78 -0.99 -10.87
N VAL A 114 -27.34 0.12 -11.49
CA VAL A 114 -27.06 1.38 -10.81
C VAL A 114 -28.27 2.29 -10.90
N ALA A 115 -28.88 2.56 -9.74
CA ALA A 115 -29.99 3.47 -9.59
C ALA A 115 -29.58 4.73 -8.83
N SER A 116 -30.13 5.89 -9.20
CA SER A 116 -29.76 7.19 -8.63
C SER A 116 -30.98 8.05 -8.29
N SER A 117 -30.78 9.00 -7.37
CA SER A 117 -31.77 10.02 -7.01
C SER A 117 -31.03 11.34 -6.74
N PRO A 118 -31.22 12.38 -7.57
CA PRO A 118 -32.06 12.44 -8.78
C PRO A 118 -31.60 11.45 -9.88
N PRO A 119 -32.47 11.12 -10.87
CA PRO A 119 -32.11 10.24 -11.98
C PRO A 119 -30.89 10.75 -12.74
N ALA A 120 -29.91 9.88 -12.98
CA ALA A 120 -28.70 10.20 -13.73
C ALA A 120 -28.91 10.28 -15.25
N TYR A 121 -30.00 9.70 -15.75
CA TYR A 121 -30.32 9.63 -17.18
C TYR A 121 -31.80 9.98 -17.42
N THR A 122 -32.11 10.33 -18.66
CA THR A 122 -33.45 10.70 -19.13
C THR A 122 -33.97 9.75 -20.21
N VAL A 123 -35.29 9.58 -20.30
CA VAL A 123 -35.90 8.75 -21.35
C VAL A 123 -35.62 9.37 -22.73
N GLY A 124 -35.17 8.55 -23.67
CA GLY A 124 -34.73 8.96 -25.01
C GLY A 124 -33.25 9.34 -25.11
N GLU A 125 -32.51 9.38 -24.00
CA GLU A 125 -31.08 9.69 -23.99
C GLU A 125 -30.25 8.58 -24.65
N GLN A 126 -29.28 8.97 -25.48
CA GLN A 126 -28.32 8.05 -26.09
C GLN A 126 -27.16 7.80 -25.14
N VAL A 127 -26.85 6.53 -24.89
CA VAL A 127 -25.77 6.09 -24.00
C VAL A 127 -24.91 5.05 -24.69
N VAL A 128 -23.62 5.01 -24.33
CA VAL A 128 -22.72 3.95 -24.81
C VAL A 128 -22.94 2.71 -23.96
N VAL A 129 -23.24 1.60 -24.60
CA VAL A 129 -23.47 0.29 -23.99
C VAL A 129 -22.28 -0.62 -24.27
N THR A 130 -21.72 -1.18 -23.22
CA THR A 130 -20.74 -2.27 -23.29
C THR A 130 -21.46 -3.59 -23.14
N TYR A 131 -21.20 -4.56 -24.03
CA TYR A 131 -21.80 -5.89 -24.00
C TYR A 131 -20.78 -6.98 -24.32
N ASP A 132 -21.04 -8.19 -23.84
CA ASP A 132 -20.29 -9.40 -24.24
C ASP A 132 -20.88 -9.99 -25.54
N PRO A 133 -20.12 -10.09 -26.65
CA PRO A 133 -20.60 -10.72 -27.88
C PRO A 133 -21.02 -12.18 -27.71
N GLY A 134 -20.42 -12.91 -26.76
CA GLY A 134 -20.81 -14.29 -26.44
C GLY A 134 -22.12 -14.37 -25.64
N GLN A 135 -22.49 -13.30 -24.94
CA GLN A 135 -23.74 -13.20 -24.18
C GLN A 135 -24.32 -11.79 -24.32
N PRO A 136 -24.93 -11.43 -25.47
CA PRO A 136 -25.32 -10.04 -25.74
C PRO A 136 -26.21 -9.43 -24.67
N GLN A 137 -27.05 -10.23 -23.99
CA GLN A 137 -27.90 -9.81 -22.87
C GLN A 137 -27.15 -9.32 -21.61
N LYS A 138 -25.88 -9.68 -21.44
CA LYS A 138 -25.01 -9.12 -20.39
C LYS A 138 -24.43 -7.82 -20.92
N ALA A 139 -25.15 -6.75 -20.66
CA ALA A 139 -24.78 -5.41 -21.07
C ALA A 139 -24.85 -4.43 -19.89
N ALA A 140 -24.02 -3.40 -19.96
CA ALA A 140 -23.95 -2.33 -18.99
C ALA A 140 -23.74 -0.99 -19.69
N ILE A 141 -24.18 0.09 -19.06
CA ILE A 141 -23.85 1.44 -19.53
C ILE A 141 -22.37 1.70 -19.23
N LYS A 142 -21.61 2.14 -20.23
CA LYS A 142 -20.20 2.50 -20.07
C LYS A 142 -20.10 3.75 -19.19
N SER A 143 -19.69 3.56 -17.94
CA SER A 143 -19.52 4.65 -16.98
C SER A 143 -18.05 4.88 -16.68
N PHE A 144 -17.58 6.10 -16.96
CA PHE A 144 -16.23 6.51 -16.60
C PHE A 144 -15.98 6.36 -15.09
N TRP A 145 -16.90 6.86 -14.26
CA TRP A 145 -16.71 6.82 -12.82
C TRP A 145 -16.67 5.40 -12.29
N ILE A 146 -17.52 4.48 -12.75
CA ILE A 146 -17.50 3.09 -12.26
C ILE A 146 -16.17 2.41 -12.62
N ASN A 147 -15.68 2.64 -13.84
CA ASN A 147 -14.47 1.97 -14.32
C ASN A 147 -13.18 2.58 -13.74
N TRP A 148 -13.16 3.89 -13.50
CA TRP A 148 -11.94 4.61 -13.09
C TRP A 148 -11.90 4.96 -11.60
N LEU A 149 -13.03 4.95 -10.89
CA LEU A 149 -13.09 5.31 -9.47
C LEU A 149 -12.18 4.44 -8.60
N PRO A 150 -12.11 3.10 -8.74
CA PRO A 150 -11.19 2.30 -7.93
C PRO A 150 -9.73 2.73 -8.14
N LEU A 151 -9.32 2.98 -9.39
CA LEU A 151 -7.97 3.40 -9.72
C LEU A 151 -7.68 4.82 -9.20
N LEU A 152 -8.59 5.77 -9.39
CA LEU A 152 -8.42 7.15 -8.93
C LEU A 152 -8.42 7.24 -7.40
N PHE A 153 -9.30 6.48 -6.74
CA PHE A 153 -9.42 6.51 -5.29
C PHE A 153 -8.27 5.76 -4.62
N PHE A 154 -8.10 4.47 -4.89
CA PHE A 154 -7.07 3.66 -4.25
C PHE A 154 -5.68 3.95 -4.80
N GLY A 155 -5.54 4.05 -6.13
CA GLY A 155 -4.26 4.36 -6.77
C GLY A 155 -3.81 5.80 -6.51
N GLY A 156 -4.73 6.78 -6.61
CA GLY A 156 -4.42 8.18 -6.35
C GLY A 156 -4.06 8.45 -4.89
N LEU A 157 -4.90 8.02 -3.94
CA LEU A 157 -4.61 8.18 -2.50
C LEU A 157 -3.35 7.40 -2.10
N GLY A 158 -3.22 6.16 -2.57
CA GLY A 158 -2.06 5.32 -2.30
C GLY A 158 -0.76 5.93 -2.81
N GLY A 159 -0.76 6.38 -4.06
CA GLY A 159 0.38 7.05 -4.69
C GLY A 159 0.78 8.34 -3.96
N ALA A 160 -0.19 9.17 -3.57
CA ALA A 160 0.08 10.38 -2.81
C ALA A 160 0.75 10.09 -1.46
N LEU A 161 0.26 9.08 -0.72
CA LEU A 161 0.87 8.65 0.54
C LEU A 161 2.31 8.16 0.34
N VAL A 162 2.58 7.37 -0.71
CA VAL A 162 3.94 6.93 -1.04
C VAL A 162 4.86 8.11 -1.33
N VAL A 163 4.43 9.05 -2.18
CA VAL A 163 5.23 10.22 -2.56
C VAL A 163 5.54 11.10 -1.35
N VAL A 164 4.54 11.45 -0.54
CA VAL A 164 4.73 12.24 0.69
C VAL A 164 5.68 11.54 1.64
N SER A 165 5.56 10.21 1.76
CA SER A 165 6.45 9.41 2.61
C SER A 165 7.89 9.43 2.12
N LEU A 166 8.13 9.23 0.82
CA LEU A 166 9.47 9.28 0.23
C LEU A 166 10.11 10.67 0.33
N LEU A 167 9.35 11.73 0.07
CA LEU A 167 9.82 13.11 0.20
C LEU A 167 10.13 13.46 1.67
N GLY A 168 9.27 13.04 2.60
CA GLY A 168 9.48 13.23 4.03
C GLY A 168 10.71 12.47 4.53
N ILE A 169 10.89 11.21 4.13
CA ILE A 169 12.06 10.41 4.47
C ILE A 169 13.32 11.06 3.89
N SER A 170 13.30 11.47 2.62
CA SER A 170 14.43 12.19 1.99
C SER A 170 14.78 13.47 2.73
N ALA A 171 13.78 14.28 3.10
CA ALA A 171 13.98 15.54 3.83
C ALA A 171 14.54 15.30 5.24
N LEU A 172 14.05 14.28 5.96
CA LEU A 172 14.52 13.91 7.30
C LEU A 172 15.86 13.17 7.29
N SER A 173 16.25 12.56 6.16
CA SER A 173 17.54 11.87 5.98
C SER A 173 18.68 12.82 5.62
N ARG A 174 18.38 14.09 5.29
CA ARG A 174 19.41 15.12 5.11
C ARG A 174 20.08 15.36 6.46
N LYS A 175 21.35 14.97 6.57
CA LYS A 175 22.16 15.12 7.79
C LYS A 175 22.10 16.58 8.26
N ARG A 176 21.64 16.80 9.50
CA ARG A 176 21.90 18.04 10.23
C ARG A 176 23.14 17.82 11.08
N THR A 177 24.21 18.53 10.79
CA THR A 177 25.45 18.54 11.59
C THR A 177 25.13 19.15 12.95
N TYR A 178 25.10 18.33 13.99
CA TYR A 178 24.95 18.80 15.37
C TYR A 178 26.35 18.89 15.98
N LEU A 179 26.76 20.08 16.40
CA LEU A 179 27.98 20.27 17.17
C LEU A 179 27.65 20.04 18.66
N GLU A 180 28.44 19.23 19.36
CA GLU A 180 28.25 19.06 20.80
C GLU A 180 28.54 20.37 21.54
N PRO A 181 27.72 20.76 22.54
CA PRO A 181 27.88 22.05 23.22
C PRO A 181 29.23 22.18 23.93
N GLU A 182 29.73 21.07 24.48
CA GLU A 182 31.03 21.04 25.14
C GLU A 182 32.19 21.24 24.15
N LEU A 183 32.09 20.65 22.95
CA LEU A 183 33.10 20.84 21.90
C LEU A 183 33.11 22.28 21.39
N VAL A 184 31.94 22.90 21.24
CA VAL A 184 31.79 24.31 20.85
C VAL A 184 32.43 25.20 21.91
N ARG A 185 32.05 25.02 23.17
CA ARG A 185 32.55 25.80 24.29
C ARG A 185 34.07 25.70 24.43
N GLN A 186 34.63 24.50 24.39
CA GLN A 186 36.08 24.29 24.44
C GLN A 186 36.80 24.97 23.27
N THR A 187 36.23 24.91 22.07
CA THR A 187 36.85 25.53 20.89
C THR A 187 36.80 27.05 20.97
N LEU A 188 35.68 27.63 21.42
CA LEU A 188 35.56 29.07 21.66
C LEU A 188 36.56 29.54 22.72
N VAL A 189 36.64 28.85 23.87
CA VAL A 189 37.59 29.21 24.93
C VAL A 189 39.03 29.18 24.40
N LEU A 190 39.44 28.11 23.70
CA LEU A 190 40.80 27.97 23.19
C LEU A 190 41.18 29.03 22.15
N VAL A 191 40.22 29.48 21.32
CA VAL A 191 40.45 30.57 20.36
C VAL A 191 40.51 31.92 21.09
N SER A 192 39.67 32.15 22.09
CA SER A 192 39.67 33.39 22.88
C SER A 192 40.95 33.61 23.69
N THR A 193 41.58 32.53 24.15
CA THR A 193 42.85 32.58 24.91
C THR A 193 44.08 32.62 24.01
N GLY A 194 43.91 32.68 22.68
CA GLY A 194 44.99 32.60 21.70
C GLY A 194 45.73 31.26 21.67
N SER A 195 45.21 30.25 22.37
CA SER A 195 45.80 28.90 22.44
C SER A 195 45.48 28.06 21.21
N MET A 196 44.58 28.54 20.34
CA MET A 196 44.18 27.93 19.08
C MET A 196 43.95 29.02 18.03
N SER A 197 44.46 28.80 16.83
CA SER A 197 44.20 29.72 15.71
C SER A 197 42.75 29.62 15.22
N VAL A 198 42.26 30.67 14.55
CA VAL A 198 40.93 30.66 13.93
C VAL A 198 40.80 29.51 12.92
N GLN A 199 41.85 29.20 12.17
CA GLN A 199 41.85 28.10 11.20
C GLN A 199 41.74 26.73 11.87
N GLU A 200 42.41 26.52 13.00
CA GLU A 200 42.29 25.29 13.79
C GLU A 200 40.92 25.17 14.46
N GLY A 201 40.38 26.28 14.97
CA GLY A 201 39.02 26.34 15.51
C GLY A 201 37.97 26.04 14.44
N MET A 202 38.14 26.59 13.24
CA MET A 202 37.32 26.28 12.08
C MET A 202 37.42 24.81 11.69
N ALA A 203 38.63 24.26 11.59
CA ALA A 203 38.82 22.84 11.28
C ALA A 203 38.14 21.95 12.32
N ARG A 204 38.26 22.28 13.61
CA ARG A 204 37.68 21.54 14.75
C ARG A 204 36.16 21.61 14.82
N LEU A 205 35.57 22.76 14.45
CA LEU A 205 34.12 22.95 14.35
C LEU A 205 33.54 22.47 12.99
N GLN A 206 34.39 22.27 11.98
CA GLN A 206 34.02 21.69 10.69
C GLN A 206 34.28 20.19 10.59
N VAL A 207 34.90 19.55 11.60
CA VAL A 207 35.05 18.09 11.59
C VAL A 207 33.66 17.47 11.59
N ASP A 208 33.30 16.96 10.43
CA ASP A 208 32.21 16.01 10.20
C ASP A 208 32.62 14.71 10.92
N LYS A 209 32.60 14.72 12.27
CA LYS A 209 32.90 13.53 13.07
C LYS A 209 31.78 12.55 12.74
N PRO A 210 32.04 11.38 12.15
CA PRO A 210 31.09 10.30 12.22
C PRO A 210 31.09 9.89 13.68
N ALA A 211 30.22 10.52 14.47
CA ALA A 211 29.81 9.94 15.72
C ALA A 211 29.09 8.65 15.32
N THR A 212 29.82 7.55 15.35
CA THR A 212 29.33 6.30 15.93
C THR A 212 28.99 6.53 17.41
N SER A 213 28.25 7.59 17.74
CA SER A 213 27.27 7.46 18.80
C SER A 213 26.23 6.54 18.17
N GLU A 214 26.33 5.25 18.47
CA GLU A 214 25.16 4.40 18.52
C GLU A 214 24.09 5.23 19.23
N THR A 215 23.22 5.86 18.44
CA THR A 215 22.02 6.45 18.99
C THR A 215 21.27 5.25 19.53
N LYS A 216 21.37 5.03 20.85
CA LYS A 216 20.29 4.43 21.64
C LYS A 216 19.08 5.35 21.48
N SER A 217 18.53 5.43 20.27
CA SER A 217 17.16 5.85 20.07
C SER A 217 16.39 4.88 20.94
N GLY A 218 15.78 5.39 22.01
CA GLY A 218 15.03 4.56 22.94
C GLY A 218 14.14 3.67 22.08
N GLY A 219 14.28 2.35 22.23
CA GLY A 219 13.83 1.36 21.24
C GLY A 219 12.34 1.38 20.88
N TRP A 220 11.57 2.31 21.41
CA TRP A 220 10.18 2.58 21.11
C TRP A 220 9.88 2.79 19.63
N GLY A 221 10.74 3.49 18.88
CA GLY A 221 10.48 3.78 17.45
C GLY A 221 10.33 2.50 16.61
N TRP A 222 11.31 1.60 16.69
CA TRP A 222 11.28 0.35 15.93
C TRP A 222 10.20 -0.62 16.43
N ARG A 223 9.78 -0.53 17.69
CA ARG A 223 8.70 -1.36 18.27
C ARG A 223 7.34 -1.04 17.66
N ILE A 224 7.03 0.23 17.48
CA ILE A 224 5.77 0.65 16.87
C ILE A 224 5.79 0.31 15.37
N VAL A 225 6.94 0.38 14.68
CA VAL A 225 7.06 -0.10 13.29
C VAL A 225 6.79 -1.61 13.19
N ILE A 226 7.42 -2.43 14.04
CA ILE A 226 7.16 -3.87 14.09
C ILE A 226 5.70 -4.14 14.45
N GLY A 227 5.12 -3.39 15.39
CA GLY A 227 3.70 -3.50 15.74
C GLY A 227 2.76 -3.15 14.59
N GLY A 228 3.05 -2.09 13.82
CA GLY A 228 2.26 -1.70 12.65
C GLY A 228 2.36 -2.70 11.51
N LEU A 229 3.56 -3.22 11.23
CA LEU A 229 3.77 -4.31 10.28
C LEU A 229 3.02 -5.58 10.73
N LEU A 230 3.11 -5.93 12.01
CA LEU A 230 2.38 -7.06 12.58
C LEU A 230 0.87 -6.93 12.39
N ILE A 231 0.29 -5.76 12.69
CA ILE A 231 -1.15 -5.51 12.49
C ILE A 231 -1.53 -5.66 11.01
N THR A 232 -0.71 -5.13 10.10
CA THR A 232 -0.96 -5.22 8.65
C THR A 232 -0.93 -6.67 8.17
N VAL A 233 0.06 -7.46 8.61
CA VAL A 233 0.17 -8.87 8.25
C VAL A 233 -0.97 -9.69 8.85
N ILE A 234 -1.34 -9.45 10.12
CA ILE A 234 -2.48 -10.13 10.78
C ILE A 234 -3.78 -9.83 10.03
N TYR A 235 -4.02 -8.58 9.66
CA TYR A 235 -5.22 -8.20 8.91
C TYR A 235 -5.29 -8.93 7.56
N PHE A 236 -4.17 -8.97 6.83
CA PHE A 236 -4.08 -9.72 5.57
C PHE A 236 -4.32 -11.22 5.77
N SER A 237 -3.78 -11.82 6.83
CA SER A 237 -4.05 -13.21 7.21
C SER A 237 -5.53 -13.46 7.47
N VAL A 238 -6.19 -12.59 8.24
CA VAL A 238 -7.62 -12.73 8.57
C VAL A 238 -8.49 -12.70 7.32
N GLN A 239 -8.19 -11.82 6.37
CA GLN A 239 -8.93 -11.75 5.10
C GLN A 239 -8.78 -13.03 4.27
N GLN A 240 -7.55 -13.55 4.14
CA GLN A 240 -7.31 -14.81 3.42
C GLN A 240 -8.02 -16.00 4.07
N ILE A 241 -7.90 -16.12 5.40
CA ILE A 241 -8.56 -17.18 6.17
C ILE A 241 -10.08 -17.03 6.07
N GLY A 242 -10.62 -15.82 6.13
CA GLY A 242 -12.04 -15.54 6.02
C GLY A 242 -12.62 -16.05 4.70
N ARG A 243 -11.95 -15.78 3.57
CA ARG A 243 -12.36 -16.29 2.26
C ARG A 243 -12.32 -17.83 2.20
N SER A 244 -11.20 -18.44 2.60
CA SER A 244 -11.06 -19.91 2.57
C SER A 244 -12.07 -20.58 3.50
N TRP A 245 -12.29 -20.03 4.68
CA TRP A 245 -13.29 -20.51 5.64
C TRP A 245 -14.72 -20.37 5.11
N TRP A 246 -15.04 -19.23 4.51
CA TRP A 246 -16.35 -19.00 3.91
C TRP A 246 -16.66 -20.10 2.88
N LEU A 247 -15.73 -20.36 1.96
CA LEU A 247 -15.92 -21.36 0.89
C LEU A 247 -16.05 -22.77 1.45
N LEU A 248 -15.31 -23.12 2.50
CA LEU A 248 -15.42 -24.44 3.13
C LEU A 248 -16.76 -24.68 3.82
N VAL A 249 -17.40 -23.64 4.34
CA VAL A 249 -18.66 -23.76 5.10
C VAL A 249 -19.89 -23.62 4.19
N HIS A 250 -19.85 -22.70 3.24
CA HIS A 250 -21.01 -22.32 2.41
C HIS A 250 -20.83 -22.67 0.93
N GLY A 251 -19.63 -23.07 0.51
CA GLY A 251 -19.35 -23.35 -0.87
C GLY A 251 -19.92 -24.68 -1.35
N VAL A 252 -20.31 -24.71 -2.61
CA VAL A 252 -20.75 -25.90 -3.33
C VAL A 252 -19.60 -26.39 -4.21
N THR A 253 -19.40 -27.71 -4.28
CA THR A 253 -18.34 -28.30 -5.11
C THR A 253 -18.89 -28.77 -6.45
N THR A 254 -18.16 -28.47 -7.52
CA THR A 254 -18.37 -29.03 -8.86
C THR A 254 -17.05 -29.50 -9.45
N SER A 255 -17.11 -30.19 -10.59
CA SER A 255 -15.92 -30.60 -11.32
C SER A 255 -15.56 -29.58 -12.38
N GLY A 256 -14.28 -29.20 -12.42
CA GLY A 256 -13.70 -28.35 -13.45
C GLY A 256 -12.59 -29.05 -14.21
N ASN A 257 -12.35 -28.62 -15.44
CA ASN A 257 -11.26 -29.10 -16.29
C ASN A 257 -10.21 -28.00 -16.45
N VAL A 258 -8.93 -28.35 -16.33
CA VAL A 258 -7.83 -27.43 -16.62
C VAL A 258 -7.77 -27.23 -18.13
N VAL A 259 -8.08 -26.03 -18.60
CA VAL A 259 -8.16 -25.70 -20.03
C VAL A 259 -6.92 -24.96 -20.53
N ASP A 260 -6.19 -24.29 -19.65
CA ASP A 260 -4.99 -23.52 -19.99
C ASP A 260 -4.10 -23.30 -18.75
N MET A 261 -2.92 -22.69 -18.91
CA MET A 261 -1.96 -22.38 -17.86
C MET A 261 -1.44 -20.94 -17.98
N VAL A 262 -1.63 -20.12 -16.94
CA VAL A 262 -1.01 -18.80 -16.86
C VAL A 262 0.46 -18.96 -16.47
N ARG A 263 1.38 -18.50 -17.33
CA ARG A 263 2.83 -18.53 -17.06
C ARG A 263 3.37 -17.15 -16.69
N LYS A 264 4.18 -17.08 -15.63
CA LYS A 264 4.99 -15.89 -15.31
C LYS A 264 6.39 -16.04 -15.91
N ILE A 265 6.73 -15.15 -16.84
CA ILE A 265 8.02 -15.11 -17.55
C ILE A 265 9.19 -15.01 -16.56
N LYS A 266 9.04 -14.18 -15.52
CA LYS A 266 10.04 -14.02 -14.47
C LYS A 266 9.86 -15.14 -13.42
N GLY A 267 10.69 -16.18 -13.52
CA GLY A 267 10.72 -17.33 -12.60
C GLY A 267 10.19 -18.64 -13.18
N ASN A 268 9.70 -18.65 -14.42
CA ASN A 268 9.18 -19.83 -15.13
C ASN A 268 8.15 -20.64 -14.31
N THR A 269 7.29 -19.94 -13.58
CA THR A 269 6.22 -20.55 -12.78
C THR A 269 4.88 -20.48 -13.51
N SER A 270 4.00 -21.43 -13.23
CA SER A 270 2.69 -21.54 -13.87
C SER A 270 1.57 -21.85 -12.88
N ALA A 271 0.38 -21.34 -13.15
CA ALA A 271 -0.86 -21.65 -12.44
C ALA A 271 -1.94 -22.08 -13.45
N PRO A 272 -2.83 -23.02 -13.11
CA PRO A 272 -3.87 -23.51 -14.03
C PRO A 272 -5.00 -22.49 -14.24
N ILE A 273 -5.61 -22.52 -15.42
CA ILE A 273 -6.93 -21.94 -15.69
C ILE A 273 -7.92 -23.12 -15.74
N VAL A 274 -8.88 -23.10 -14.83
CA VAL A 274 -9.87 -24.16 -14.68
C VAL A 274 -11.21 -23.65 -15.17
N ARG A 275 -11.83 -24.39 -16.08
CA ARG A 275 -13.18 -24.14 -16.58
C ARG A 275 -14.16 -25.11 -15.92
N TYR A 276 -15.27 -24.60 -15.42
CA TYR A 276 -16.33 -25.39 -14.77
C TYR A 276 -17.70 -24.85 -15.16
N SER A 277 -18.75 -25.63 -14.94
CA SER A 277 -20.12 -25.26 -15.29
C SER A 277 -21.03 -25.35 -14.06
N VAL A 278 -21.86 -24.33 -13.88
CA VAL A 278 -22.88 -24.22 -12.83
C VAL A 278 -24.17 -23.77 -13.51
N ASP A 279 -25.24 -24.55 -13.35
CA ASP A 279 -26.57 -24.28 -13.95
C ASP A 279 -26.54 -23.96 -15.45
N GLY A 280 -25.69 -24.66 -16.20
CA GLY A 280 -25.53 -24.48 -17.65
C GLY A 280 -24.73 -23.24 -18.06
N LYS A 281 -24.22 -22.46 -17.10
CA LYS A 281 -23.28 -21.35 -17.34
C LYS A 281 -21.85 -21.81 -17.06
N THR A 282 -20.95 -21.47 -17.98
CA THR A 282 -19.53 -21.79 -17.85
C THR A 282 -18.80 -20.64 -17.17
N TYR A 283 -17.93 -20.98 -16.22
CA TYR A 283 -17.06 -20.07 -15.50
C TYR A 283 -15.61 -20.53 -15.63
N GLU A 284 -14.70 -19.58 -15.53
CA GLU A 284 -13.26 -19.84 -15.50
C GLU A 284 -12.65 -19.19 -14.27
N LEU A 285 -11.73 -19.91 -13.63
CA LEU A 285 -10.93 -19.36 -12.53
C LEU A 285 -9.45 -19.64 -12.81
N ALA A 286 -8.58 -18.75 -12.35
CA ALA A 286 -7.14 -18.98 -12.33
C ALA A 286 -6.72 -19.48 -10.94
N GLY A 287 -5.81 -20.45 -10.90
CA GLY A 287 -5.17 -20.90 -9.67
C GLY A 287 -4.39 -19.76 -9.00
N ASN A 288 -4.41 -19.74 -7.67
CA ASN A 288 -3.71 -18.72 -6.89
C ASN A 288 -2.24 -19.10 -6.67
N THR A 289 -1.90 -20.38 -6.86
CA THR A 289 -0.57 -20.92 -6.61
C THR A 289 0.20 -21.10 -7.91
N TYR A 290 1.30 -20.35 -8.03
CA TYR A 290 2.24 -20.48 -9.13
C TYR A 290 3.37 -21.42 -8.72
N SER A 291 3.62 -22.48 -9.49
CA SER A 291 4.65 -23.46 -9.20
C SER A 291 5.57 -23.73 -10.40
N SER A 292 6.78 -24.18 -10.11
CA SER A 292 7.72 -24.76 -11.08
C SER A 292 8.37 -25.98 -10.42
N PRO A 293 8.14 -27.21 -10.92
CA PRO A 293 7.28 -27.56 -12.06
C PRO A 293 5.79 -27.28 -11.82
N ALA A 294 5.00 -27.28 -12.90
CA ALA A 294 3.54 -27.08 -12.85
C ALA A 294 2.88 -28.16 -11.99
N ALA A 295 2.00 -27.77 -11.07
CA ALA A 295 1.27 -28.70 -10.22
C ALA A 295 0.11 -29.40 -10.94
N TYR A 296 -0.35 -28.83 -12.06
CA TYR A 296 -1.46 -29.29 -12.87
C TYR A 296 -1.09 -29.27 -14.35
N SER A 297 -1.73 -30.12 -15.14
CA SER A 297 -1.60 -30.22 -16.59
C SER A 297 -2.92 -29.89 -17.29
N ILE A 298 -2.84 -29.42 -18.53
CA ILE A 298 -4.02 -29.21 -19.37
C ILE A 298 -4.72 -30.56 -19.57
N GLY A 299 -6.04 -30.57 -19.35
CA GLY A 299 -6.87 -31.77 -19.37
C GLY A 299 -7.13 -32.38 -18.00
N ASP A 300 -6.42 -31.96 -16.94
CA ASP A 300 -6.67 -32.45 -15.59
C ASP A 300 -8.08 -32.08 -15.13
N GLN A 301 -8.75 -33.02 -14.47
CA GLN A 301 -10.04 -32.78 -13.82
C GLN A 301 -9.81 -32.49 -12.34
N VAL A 302 -10.26 -31.34 -11.88
CA VAL A 302 -10.05 -30.85 -10.50
C VAL A 302 -11.38 -30.47 -9.86
N ALA A 303 -11.45 -30.63 -8.53
CA ALA A 303 -12.60 -30.15 -7.76
C ALA A 303 -12.54 -28.62 -7.64
N VAL A 304 -13.65 -27.95 -7.89
CA VAL A 304 -13.83 -26.51 -7.75
C VAL A 304 -14.89 -26.27 -6.69
N ILE A 305 -14.57 -25.45 -5.69
CA ILE A 305 -15.52 -24.98 -4.69
C ILE A 305 -15.88 -23.53 -4.96
N TYR A 306 -17.17 -23.20 -5.01
CA TYR A 306 -17.66 -21.87 -5.35
C TYR A 306 -18.80 -21.44 -4.44
N ASP A 307 -19.01 -20.13 -4.33
CA ASP A 307 -20.17 -19.56 -3.67
C ASP A 307 -21.41 -19.69 -4.59
N PRO A 308 -22.48 -20.40 -4.21
CA PRO A 308 -23.68 -20.50 -5.04
C PRO A 308 -24.37 -19.16 -5.31
N GLU A 309 -24.18 -18.13 -4.47
CA GLU A 309 -24.68 -16.77 -4.73
C GLU A 309 -23.77 -15.98 -5.70
N SER A 310 -22.50 -16.39 -5.83
CA SER A 310 -21.51 -15.78 -6.72
C SER A 310 -20.57 -16.85 -7.31
N PRO A 311 -21.04 -17.61 -8.32
CA PRO A 311 -20.27 -18.74 -8.87
C PRO A 311 -18.91 -18.33 -9.44
N GLU A 312 -18.77 -17.11 -9.95
CA GLU A 312 -17.51 -16.54 -10.44
C GLU A 312 -16.39 -16.48 -9.38
N SER A 313 -16.74 -16.47 -8.09
CA SER A 313 -15.77 -16.34 -6.98
C SER A 313 -15.10 -17.67 -6.57
N GLY A 314 -15.29 -18.72 -7.37
CA GLY A 314 -14.79 -20.07 -7.11
C GLY A 314 -13.27 -20.18 -6.96
N ALA A 315 -12.85 -21.26 -6.31
CA ALA A 315 -11.45 -21.64 -6.12
C ALA A 315 -11.26 -23.15 -6.35
N ILE A 316 -10.05 -23.55 -6.75
CA ILE A 316 -9.68 -24.97 -6.80
C ILE A 316 -9.72 -25.51 -5.36
N GLN A 317 -10.43 -26.61 -5.14
CA GLN A 317 -10.50 -27.30 -3.86
C GLN A 317 -9.23 -28.12 -3.64
N SER A 318 -8.13 -27.42 -3.41
CA SER A 318 -6.82 -27.99 -3.10
C SER A 318 -6.27 -27.34 -1.82
N PHE A 319 -5.65 -28.15 -0.98
CA PHE A 319 -5.06 -27.65 0.27
C PHE A 319 -4.02 -26.56 0.01
N SER A 320 -3.14 -26.72 -0.98
CA SER A 320 -2.13 -25.72 -1.31
C SER A 320 -2.77 -24.40 -1.79
N GLU A 321 -3.78 -24.50 -2.65
CA GLU A 321 -4.50 -23.33 -3.19
C GLU A 321 -5.26 -22.55 -2.12
N GLN A 322 -5.78 -23.25 -1.10
CA GLN A 322 -6.56 -22.64 -0.03
C GLN A 322 -5.73 -22.17 1.16
N TRP A 323 -4.63 -22.87 1.48
CA TRP A 323 -3.93 -22.71 2.75
C TRP A 323 -2.47 -22.25 2.64
N ALA A 324 -1.84 -22.29 1.46
CA ALA A 324 -0.45 -21.81 1.33
C ALA A 324 -0.31 -20.33 1.72
N GLY A 325 -1.20 -19.47 1.20
CA GLY A 325 -1.24 -18.04 1.55
C GLY A 325 -1.47 -17.79 3.05
N PRO A 326 -2.56 -18.31 3.64
CA PRO A 326 -2.80 -18.26 5.08
C PRO A 326 -1.61 -18.73 5.92
N LEU A 327 -1.05 -19.91 5.65
CA LEU A 327 0.05 -20.48 6.45
C LEU A 327 1.33 -19.63 6.38
N LEU A 328 1.70 -19.12 5.20
CA LEU A 328 2.84 -18.22 5.05
C LEU A 328 2.64 -16.92 5.85
N SER A 329 1.43 -16.37 5.79
CA SER A 329 1.09 -15.13 6.50
C SER A 329 1.05 -15.30 8.02
N ILE A 330 0.58 -16.46 8.52
CA ILE A 330 0.64 -16.82 9.95
C ILE A 330 2.10 -16.95 10.39
N GLY A 331 2.94 -17.67 9.62
CA GLY A 331 4.37 -17.80 9.92
C GLY A 331 5.06 -16.43 10.02
N LEU A 332 4.77 -15.53 9.07
CA LEU A 332 5.30 -14.17 9.08
C LEU A 332 4.79 -13.36 10.28
N SER A 333 3.50 -13.48 10.62
CA SER A 333 2.90 -12.86 11.81
C SER A 333 3.59 -13.30 13.10
N VAL A 334 3.87 -14.61 13.24
CA VAL A 334 4.61 -15.16 14.37
C VAL A 334 6.02 -14.59 14.43
N CYS A 335 6.74 -14.50 13.30
CA CYS A 335 8.05 -13.87 13.25
C CYS A 335 8.03 -12.41 13.75
N PHE A 336 7.09 -11.60 13.27
CA PHE A 336 6.95 -10.21 13.73
C PHE A 336 6.54 -10.12 15.19
N LEU A 337 5.67 -11.01 15.68
CA LEU A 337 5.31 -11.08 17.09
C LEU A 337 6.52 -11.44 17.96
N LEU A 338 7.33 -12.42 17.55
CA LEU A 338 8.54 -12.80 18.27
C LEU A 338 9.57 -11.67 18.29
N LEU A 339 9.78 -10.97 17.18
CA LEU A 339 10.63 -9.78 17.13
C LEU A 339 10.10 -8.67 18.05
N PHE A 340 8.78 -8.47 18.05
CA PHE A 340 8.13 -7.52 18.95
C PHE A 340 8.33 -7.93 20.41
N LEU A 341 8.08 -9.18 20.80
CA LEU A 341 8.26 -9.63 22.18
C LEU A 341 9.74 -9.59 22.61
N TYR A 342 10.65 -10.00 21.72
CA TYR A 342 12.10 -9.89 21.94
C TYR A 342 12.51 -8.45 22.23
N SER A 343 11.95 -7.48 21.49
CA SER A 343 12.10 -6.05 21.79
C SER A 343 11.68 -5.68 23.21
N GLN A 344 10.58 -6.26 23.68
CA GLN A 344 9.99 -5.98 24.98
C GLN A 344 10.89 -6.48 26.09
N ILE A 345 11.41 -7.68 25.92
CA ILE A 345 12.32 -8.33 26.87
C ILE A 345 13.67 -7.61 26.92
N LYS A 346 14.27 -7.30 25.76
CA LYS A 346 15.57 -6.60 25.68
C LYS A 346 15.50 -5.22 26.34
N ALA A 347 14.43 -4.47 26.10
CA ALA A 347 14.23 -3.15 26.72
C ALA A 347 14.10 -3.25 28.25
N LYS A 348 13.29 -4.20 28.76
CA LYS A 348 13.12 -4.43 30.20
C LYS A 348 14.43 -4.84 30.89
N ARG A 349 15.25 -5.69 30.24
CA ARG A 349 16.57 -6.10 30.77
C ARG A 349 17.55 -4.93 30.82
N SER A 350 17.60 -4.11 29.77
CA SER A 350 18.49 -2.94 29.74
C SER A 350 18.13 -1.87 30.78
N ALA A 351 16.86 -1.78 31.20
CA ALA A 351 16.40 -0.84 32.22
C ALA A 351 16.59 -1.34 33.67
N ARG A 352 17.03 -2.59 33.85
CA ARG A 352 17.25 -3.21 35.18
C ARG A 352 18.74 -3.28 35.55
N ILE A 353 19.63 -3.06 34.58
CA ILE A 353 21.10 -3.23 34.70
C ILE A 353 21.84 -1.88 34.69
N GLY A 354 21.18 -0.81 34.25
CA GLY A 354 21.65 0.58 34.40
C GLY A 354 20.67 1.35 35.25
#